data_AF-A0AAU3C4H5-F1
#
_entry.id   AF-A0AAU3C4H5-F1
#
_cell.length_a   1.000
_cell.length_b   1.000
_cell.length_c   1.000
_cell.angle_alpha   90.00
_cell.angle_beta   90.00
_cell.angle_gamma   90.00
#
_symmetry.space_group_name_H-M   'P 1'
#
loop_
_entity.id
_entity.type
_entity.pdbx_description
1 polymer ?
#
loop_
_entity_poly.entity_id
_entity_poly.type
_entity_poly.pdbx_seq_one_letter_code
_entity_poly.pdbx_strand_id
1 'polypeptide(L)'
;MTDLAAYSTSTGEAFQFWVLGTVAVIGALCTVFMRKAVHSALCLAGTMIILAVFYLANGAYFLGIVQIVVYTGAIMMLFLFVVMLVGVTAADSLKETIKGQRWLALVCGLGFGVLLFAGIGNASIKDFNGLAKANANGNVEGLAALIFTKYVFAFEITGALLITAAVGAMVLTHRERTERAKTQREMSEERVREGKHVPPLPAPGVYARHNAVDIAGLLPDGTPSELTVSKTLRDRGQIRDVSADALSDLKALEQRAEERLERTKTEEASK
;
A
#
# COMPACT_ATOMS: atom_id res chain seq x y z
N MET A 1 34.53 26.83 38.69
CA MET A 1 33.12 27.28 38.60
C MET A 1 32.64 27.44 37.15
N THR A 2 33.45 27.09 36.15
CA THR A 2 33.16 27.20 34.70
C THR A 2 32.65 25.92 34.05
N ASP A 3 32.76 24.76 34.72
CA ASP A 3 32.36 23.45 34.14
C ASP A 3 30.86 23.15 34.23
N LEU A 4 30.11 23.87 35.08
CA LEU A 4 28.66 23.65 35.23
C LEU A 4 27.84 24.22 34.07
N ALA A 5 28.37 25.21 33.33
CA ALA A 5 27.66 25.84 32.23
C ALA A 5 27.63 24.97 30.95
N ALA A 6 28.61 24.08 30.76
CA ALA A 6 28.70 23.21 29.59
C ALA A 6 27.73 22.01 29.64
N TYR A 7 27.20 21.69 30.83
CA TYR A 7 26.29 20.55 31.06
C TYR A 7 24.83 20.97 31.28
N SER A 8 24.51 22.26 31.24
CA SER A 8 23.15 22.73 31.46
C SER A 8 22.39 22.82 30.13
N THR A 9 21.55 21.81 29.84
CA THR A 9 20.57 21.90 28.75
C THR A 9 19.70 23.14 28.97
N SER A 10 19.52 23.96 27.94
CA SER A 10 18.62 25.11 28.04
C SER A 10 17.19 24.64 28.28
N THR A 11 16.40 25.36 29.09
CA THR A 11 14.98 25.05 29.32
C THR A 11 14.21 24.89 28.00
N GLY A 12 14.57 25.67 26.97
CA GLY A 12 13.97 25.56 25.63
C GLY A 12 14.35 24.28 24.89
N GLU A 13 15.61 23.86 24.97
CA GLU A 13 16.09 22.61 24.36
C GLU A 13 15.46 21.38 25.04
N ALA A 14 15.38 21.39 26.37
CA ALA A 14 14.74 20.32 27.14
C ALA A 14 13.25 20.22 26.81
N PHE A 15 12.54 21.36 26.74
CA PHE A 15 11.13 21.41 26.36
C PHE A 15 10.92 20.87 24.94
N GLN A 16 11.73 21.32 23.97
CA GLN A 16 11.69 20.82 22.60
C GLN A 16 11.92 19.32 22.55
N PHE A 17 12.92 18.81 23.28
CA PHE A 17 13.24 17.38 23.31
C PHE A 17 12.08 16.54 23.84
N TRP A 18 11.51 16.90 24.99
CA TRP A 18 10.43 16.11 25.60
C TRP A 18 9.14 16.15 24.78
N VAL A 19 8.79 17.31 24.22
CA VAL A 19 7.59 17.45 23.38
C VAL A 19 7.76 16.67 22.08
N LEU A 20 8.80 16.97 21.31
CA LEU A 20 9.03 16.32 20.01
C LEU A 20 9.34 14.83 20.18
N GLY A 21 10.05 14.44 21.24
CA GLY A 21 10.42 13.06 21.51
C GLY A 21 9.18 12.21 21.80
N THR A 22 8.26 12.74 22.61
CA THR A 22 6.98 12.08 22.88
C THR A 22 6.17 11.93 21.59
N VAL A 23 6.08 12.99 20.78
CA VAL A 23 5.35 12.94 19.50
C VAL A 23 6.00 11.95 18.52
N ALA A 24 7.34 11.87 18.47
CA ALA A 24 8.05 10.90 17.63
C ALA A 24 7.77 9.46 18.05
N VAL A 25 7.79 9.17 19.36
CA VAL A 25 7.47 7.83 19.88
C VAL A 25 6.01 7.46 19.57
N ILE A 26 5.06 8.38 19.81
CA ILE A 26 3.66 8.16 19.45
C ILE A 26 3.53 7.91 17.94
N GLY A 27 4.19 8.71 17.11
CA GLY A 27 4.19 8.52 15.65
C GLY A 27 4.74 7.16 15.23
N ALA A 28 5.82 6.71 15.86
CA ALA A 28 6.43 5.41 15.56
C ALA A 28 5.51 4.24 15.96
N LEU A 29 4.86 4.35 17.13
CA LEU A 29 3.84 3.39 17.57
C LEU A 29 2.63 3.39 16.62
N CYS A 30 2.16 4.56 16.21
CA CYS A 30 1.07 4.69 15.24
C CYS A 30 1.41 3.99 13.91
N THR A 31 2.63 4.14 13.38
CA THR A 31 3.07 3.43 12.18
C THR A 31 2.87 1.91 12.27
N VAL A 32 3.14 1.32 13.43
CA VAL A 32 3.00 -0.14 13.64
C VAL A 32 1.54 -0.55 13.86
N PHE A 33 0.75 0.26 14.57
CA PHE A 33 -0.63 -0.09 14.92
C PHE A 33 -1.67 0.26 13.85
N MET A 34 -1.35 1.15 12.91
CA MET A 34 -2.31 1.58 11.87
C MET A 34 -2.56 0.49 10.84
N ARG A 35 -3.82 0.06 10.74
CA ARG A 35 -4.27 -0.95 9.75
C ARG A 35 -4.23 -0.48 8.31
N LYS A 36 -4.41 0.83 8.09
CA LYS A 36 -4.36 1.44 6.75
C LYS A 36 -2.93 1.86 6.46
N ALA A 37 -2.33 1.23 5.44
CA ALA A 37 -0.94 1.46 5.08
C ALA A 37 -0.63 2.94 4.74
N VAL A 38 -1.58 3.68 4.16
CA VAL A 38 -1.42 5.13 3.92
C VAL A 38 -1.28 5.91 5.24
N HIS A 39 -2.08 5.58 6.26
CA HIS A 39 -2.00 6.28 7.56
C HIS A 39 -0.72 5.90 8.30
N SER A 40 -0.33 4.63 8.24
CA SER A 40 0.97 4.16 8.75
C SER A 40 2.14 4.94 8.14
N ALA A 41 2.15 5.08 6.80
CA ALA A 41 3.19 5.82 6.10
C ALA A 41 3.19 7.33 6.42
N LEU A 42 2.02 7.97 6.59
CA LEU A 42 1.95 9.37 7.03
C LEU A 42 2.48 9.57 8.46
N CYS A 43 2.17 8.66 9.38
CA CYS A 43 2.74 8.68 10.73
C CYS A 43 4.27 8.54 10.68
N LEU A 44 4.79 7.64 9.85
CA LEU A 44 6.22 7.46 9.65
C LEU A 44 6.88 8.71 9.05
N ALA A 45 6.25 9.35 8.06
CA ALA A 45 6.70 10.61 7.50
C ALA A 45 6.84 11.69 8.59
N GLY A 46 5.82 11.83 9.44
CA GLY A 46 5.85 12.75 10.59
C GLY A 46 7.01 12.46 11.54
N THR A 47 7.27 11.19 11.86
CA THR A 47 8.44 10.84 12.70
C THR A 47 9.77 11.20 12.06
N MET A 48 9.91 11.01 10.74
CA MET A 48 11.16 11.34 10.02
C MET A 48 11.42 12.85 10.02
N ILE A 49 10.38 13.68 9.94
CA ILE A 49 10.49 15.13 10.07
C ILE A 49 10.95 15.50 11.49
N ILE A 50 10.37 14.87 12.51
CA ILE A 50 10.77 15.15 13.90
C ILE A 50 12.23 14.75 14.14
N LEU A 51 12.67 13.60 13.61
CA LEU A 51 14.08 13.19 13.65
C LEU A 51 14.99 14.19 12.93
N ALA A 52 14.55 14.76 11.80
CA ALA A 52 15.29 15.83 11.14
C ALA A 52 15.44 17.05 12.06
N VAL A 53 14.37 17.48 12.72
CA VAL A 53 14.44 18.58 13.71
C VAL A 53 15.43 18.25 14.84
N PHE A 54 15.49 16.99 15.31
CA PHE A 54 16.53 16.58 16.25
C PHE A 54 17.94 16.67 15.69
N TYR A 55 18.17 16.30 14.43
CA TYR A 55 19.49 16.48 13.80
C TYR A 55 19.87 17.96 13.72
N LEU A 56 18.95 18.85 13.34
CA LEU A 56 19.20 20.29 13.31
C LEU A 56 19.52 20.82 14.71
N ALA A 57 18.72 20.42 15.72
CA ALA A 57 18.91 20.84 17.11
C ALA A 57 20.25 20.36 17.69
N ASN A 58 20.75 19.19 17.28
CA ASN A 58 22.06 18.68 17.71
C ASN A 58 23.23 19.25 16.90
N GLY A 59 23.00 20.18 15.97
CA GLY A 59 24.04 20.80 15.14
C GLY A 59 24.48 19.97 13.93
N ALA A 60 23.73 18.93 13.55
CA ALA A 60 23.95 18.12 12.35
C ALA A 60 23.12 18.64 11.17
N TYR A 61 23.40 19.87 10.72
CA TYR A 61 22.57 20.59 9.75
C TYR A 61 22.45 19.89 8.39
N PHE A 62 23.57 19.41 7.81
CA PHE A 62 23.52 18.72 6.53
C PHE A 62 22.70 17.44 6.62
N LEU A 63 22.95 16.62 7.65
CA LEU A 63 22.24 15.36 7.84
C LEU A 63 20.74 15.58 8.04
N GLY A 64 20.37 16.62 8.79
CA GLY A 64 19.00 17.03 8.97
C GLY A 64 18.28 17.44 7.68
N ILE A 65 18.93 18.22 6.82
CA ILE A 65 18.37 18.60 5.52
C ILE A 65 18.22 17.36 4.61
N VAL A 66 19.25 16.50 4.56
CA VAL A 66 19.18 15.23 3.82
C VAL A 66 18.06 14.33 4.33
N GLN A 67 17.79 14.31 5.64
CA GLN A 67 16.67 13.58 6.23
C GLN A 67 15.31 14.03 5.68
N ILE A 68 15.13 15.34 5.50
CA ILE A 68 13.91 15.90 4.93
C ILE A 68 13.82 15.57 3.43
N VAL A 69 14.88 15.86 2.68
CA VAL A 69 14.86 15.73 1.21
C VAL A 69 14.78 14.27 0.75
N VAL A 70 15.60 13.40 1.33
CA VAL A 70 15.75 12.00 0.86
C VAL A 70 14.74 11.09 1.53
N TYR A 71 14.72 11.02 2.87
CA TYR A 71 13.87 10.06 3.57
C TYR A 71 12.40 10.49 3.55
N THR A 72 12.11 11.73 3.95
CA THR A 72 10.72 12.22 3.99
C THR A 72 10.23 12.59 2.58
N GLY A 73 11.08 13.18 1.74
CA GLY A 73 10.74 13.56 0.38
C GLY A 73 10.68 12.35 -0.56
N ALA A 74 11.83 11.84 -1.01
CA ALA A 74 11.88 10.84 -2.07
C ALA A 74 11.38 9.44 -1.64
N ILE A 75 11.94 8.88 -0.56
CA ILE A 75 11.68 7.49 -0.17
C ILE A 75 10.25 7.31 0.32
N MET A 76 9.78 8.20 1.21
CA MET A 76 8.42 8.09 1.75
C MET A 76 7.36 8.31 0.67
N MET A 77 7.55 9.27 -0.24
CA MET A 77 6.61 9.47 -1.34
C MET A 77 6.58 8.26 -2.28
N LEU A 78 7.73 7.66 -2.61
CA LEU A 78 7.76 6.42 -3.39
C LEU A 78 6.98 5.32 -2.68
N PHE A 79 7.17 5.14 -1.38
CA PHE A 79 6.44 4.15 -0.59
C PHE A 79 4.92 4.41 -0.61
N LEU A 80 4.49 5.66 -0.41
CA LEU A 80 3.09 6.06 -0.49
C LEU A 80 2.48 5.78 -1.87
N PHE A 81 3.20 6.10 -2.95
CA PHE A 81 2.77 5.79 -4.32
C PHE A 81 2.59 4.29 -4.52
N VAL A 82 3.55 3.47 -4.09
CA VAL A 82 3.49 2.02 -4.24
C VAL A 82 2.31 1.44 -3.46
N VAL A 83 2.16 1.82 -2.19
CA VAL A 83 1.04 1.36 -1.34
C VAL A 83 -0.31 1.75 -1.94
N MET A 84 -0.42 2.97 -2.49
CA MET A 84 -1.65 3.44 -3.11
C MET A 84 -1.95 2.73 -4.43
N LEU A 85 -0.94 2.46 -5.26
CA LEU A 85 -1.08 1.74 -6.54
C LEU A 85 -1.49 0.29 -6.32
N VAL A 86 -0.87 -0.40 -5.35
CA VAL A 86 -1.19 -1.80 -5.04
C VAL A 86 -2.61 -1.92 -4.47
N GLY A 87 -3.22 -0.84 -3.99
CA GLY A 87 -4.63 -0.81 -3.60
C GLY A 87 -4.93 -1.78 -2.47
N VAL A 88 -4.06 -1.84 -1.45
CA VAL A 88 -4.19 -2.79 -0.34
C VAL A 88 -5.38 -2.41 0.55
N THR A 89 -6.57 -2.91 0.22
CA THR A 89 -7.64 -3.06 1.19
C THR A 89 -7.22 -4.17 2.15
N ALA A 90 -6.50 -3.80 3.20
CA ALA A 90 -6.19 -4.69 4.32
C ALA A 90 -7.51 -5.11 5.00
N ALA A 91 -8.19 -6.09 4.41
CA ALA A 91 -9.16 -6.92 5.09
C ALA A 91 -8.34 -7.96 5.86
N ASP A 92 -7.78 -7.53 6.99
CA ASP A 92 -7.04 -8.41 7.87
C ASP A 92 -7.98 -9.51 8.38
N SER A 93 -7.76 -10.72 7.89
CA SER A 93 -8.17 -11.92 8.59
C SER A 93 -7.29 -12.02 9.83
N LEU A 94 -7.86 -11.75 11.01
CA LEU A 94 -7.23 -11.93 12.33
C LEU A 94 -6.97 -13.42 12.66
N LYS A 95 -6.86 -14.30 11.66
CA LYS A 95 -6.44 -15.68 11.86
C LYS A 95 -4.93 -15.69 12.01
N GLU A 96 -4.47 -15.91 13.24
CA GLU A 96 -3.10 -16.33 13.47
C GLU A 96 -2.86 -17.67 12.76
N THR A 97 -2.03 -17.65 11.71
CA THR A 97 -1.54 -18.89 11.06
C THR A 97 -0.71 -19.72 12.04
N ILE A 98 0.03 -19.06 12.94
CA ILE A 98 0.85 -19.68 13.98
C ILE A 98 0.35 -19.19 15.34
N LYS A 99 -0.29 -20.09 16.10
CA LYS A 99 -0.84 -19.79 17.44
C LYS A 99 0.27 -19.30 18.37
N GLY A 100 0.08 -18.13 18.98
CA GLY A 100 1.01 -17.58 19.97
C GLY A 100 2.16 -16.75 19.41
N GLN A 101 2.25 -16.59 18.08
CA GLN A 101 3.28 -15.75 17.45
C GLN A 101 3.22 -14.29 17.93
N ARG A 102 2.02 -13.71 18.10
CA ARG A 102 1.89 -12.31 18.54
C ARG A 102 2.39 -12.11 19.97
N TRP A 103 2.11 -13.07 20.84
CA TRP A 103 2.58 -13.02 22.22
C TRP A 103 4.11 -13.17 22.28
N LEU A 104 4.68 -14.11 21.52
CA LEU A 104 6.13 -14.26 21.44
C LEU A 104 6.81 -13.02 20.84
N ALA A 105 6.24 -12.43 19.78
CA ALA A 105 6.75 -11.19 19.18
C ALA A 105 6.72 -10.02 20.17
N LEU A 106 5.67 -9.92 21.00
CA LEU A 106 5.56 -8.90 22.04
C LEU A 106 6.59 -9.10 23.15
N VAL A 107 6.78 -10.35 23.61
CA VAL A 107 7.82 -10.69 24.62
C VAL A 107 9.22 -10.40 24.08
N CYS A 108 9.53 -10.82 22.85
CA CYS A 108 10.82 -10.54 22.22
C CYS A 108 11.05 -9.03 22.01
N GLY A 109 10.02 -8.30 21.56
CA GLY A 109 10.10 -6.86 21.37
C GLY A 109 10.35 -6.10 22.68
N LEU A 110 9.61 -6.45 23.74
CA LEU A 110 9.83 -5.89 25.07
C LEU A 110 11.19 -6.27 25.64
N GLY A 111 11.58 -7.55 25.53
CA GLY A 111 12.88 -8.04 25.99
C GLY A 111 14.04 -7.32 25.31
N PHE A 112 13.96 -7.13 23.99
CA PHE A 112 14.95 -6.36 23.23
C PHE A 112 14.98 -4.90 23.66
N GLY A 113 13.81 -4.27 23.87
CA GLY A 113 13.72 -2.91 24.39
C GLY A 113 14.39 -2.75 25.75
N VAL A 114 14.08 -3.64 26.71
CA VAL A 114 14.71 -3.65 28.05
C VAL A 114 16.22 -3.82 27.94
N LEU A 115 16.70 -4.73 27.09
CA LEU A 115 18.12 -4.95 26.88
C LEU A 115 18.81 -3.69 26.34
N LEU A 116 18.21 -3.00 25.38
CA LEU A 116 18.73 -1.73 24.86
C LEU A 116 18.75 -0.64 25.94
N PHE A 117 17.67 -0.48 26.70
CA PHE A 117 17.62 0.50 27.80
C PHE A 117 18.65 0.21 28.87
N ALA A 118 18.83 -1.06 29.26
CA ALA A 118 19.84 -1.48 30.22
C ALA A 118 21.26 -1.25 29.67
N GLY A 119 21.50 -1.57 28.40
CA GLY A 119 22.79 -1.38 27.74
C GLY A 119 23.18 0.10 27.64
N ILE A 120 22.25 0.96 27.24
CA ILE A 120 22.48 2.41 27.18
C ILE A 120 22.62 3.00 28.58
N GLY A 121 21.80 2.57 29.55
CA GLY A 121 21.88 3.05 30.94
C GLY A 121 23.15 2.62 31.67
N ASN A 122 23.71 1.46 31.33
CA ASN A 122 24.99 0.98 31.87
C ASN A 122 26.21 1.59 31.15
N ALA A 123 26.04 2.04 29.89
CA ALA A 123 27.09 2.71 29.16
C ALA A 123 27.45 4.03 29.87
N SER A 124 28.60 4.03 30.54
CA SER A 124 29.13 5.20 31.22
C SER A 124 29.70 6.19 30.20
N ILE A 125 28.83 6.95 29.55
CA ILE A 125 29.22 8.09 28.71
C ILE A 125 29.49 9.27 29.64
N LYS A 126 30.77 9.50 29.96
CA LYS A 126 31.19 10.59 30.84
C LYS A 126 31.47 11.90 30.10
N ASP A 127 31.82 11.80 28.82
CA ASP A 127 32.25 12.94 28.02
C ASP A 127 31.28 13.18 26.86
N PHE A 128 30.69 14.37 26.80
CA PHE A 128 29.95 14.86 25.64
C PHE A 128 30.87 15.75 24.79
N ASN A 129 31.30 15.25 23.63
CA ASN A 129 32.23 15.99 22.76
C ASN A 129 31.52 16.93 21.76
N GLY A 130 30.19 16.89 21.72
CA GLY A 130 29.35 17.67 20.80
C GLY A 130 29.76 17.55 19.32
N LEU A 131 29.28 18.48 18.50
CA LEU A 131 29.67 18.60 17.08
C LEU A 131 30.44 19.91 16.78
N ALA A 132 30.66 20.78 17.76
CA ALA A 132 31.26 22.10 17.55
C ALA A 132 32.64 22.02 16.87
N LYS A 133 33.52 21.14 17.35
CA LYS A 133 34.85 20.92 16.75
C LYS A 133 34.77 20.31 15.35
N ALA A 134 33.85 19.37 15.14
CA ALA A 134 33.64 18.75 13.83
C ALA A 134 33.08 19.74 12.81
N ASN A 135 32.31 20.73 13.27
CA ASN A 135 31.66 21.75 12.46
C ASN A 135 32.47 23.03 12.27
N ALA A 136 33.69 23.11 12.81
CA ALA A 136 34.48 24.35 12.83
C ALA A 136 34.72 24.96 11.44
N ASN A 137 34.86 24.12 10.41
CA ASN A 137 35.09 24.52 9.02
C ASN A 137 33.82 24.45 8.15
N GLY A 138 32.65 24.25 8.77
CA GLY A 138 31.39 23.95 8.08
C GLY A 138 31.07 22.46 8.06
N ASN A 139 29.78 22.14 8.20
CA ASN A 139 29.29 20.76 8.32
C ASN A 139 29.40 19.99 6.99
N VAL A 140 29.21 20.67 5.86
CA VAL A 140 29.26 20.07 4.52
C VAL A 140 30.70 19.81 4.11
N GLU A 141 31.57 20.80 4.32
CA GLU A 141 32.99 20.77 3.99
C GLU A 141 33.71 19.70 4.81
N GLY A 142 33.42 19.62 6.12
CA GLY A 142 33.95 18.57 6.98
C GLY A 142 33.53 17.17 6.54
N LEU A 143 32.26 16.99 6.18
CA LEU A 143 31.76 15.71 5.69
C LEU A 143 32.36 15.34 4.33
N ALA A 144 32.48 16.31 3.41
CA ALA A 144 33.09 16.09 2.10
C ALA A 144 34.55 15.66 2.24
N ALA A 145 35.32 16.32 3.11
CA ALA A 145 36.69 15.93 3.40
C ALA A 145 36.77 14.48 3.89
N LEU A 146 35.90 14.07 4.83
CA LEU A 146 35.85 12.69 5.33
C LEU A 146 35.48 11.68 4.24
N ILE A 147 34.47 11.99 3.43
CA ILE A 147 33.97 11.13 2.33
C ILE A 147 35.08 10.91 1.30
N PHE A 148 35.75 11.97 0.85
CA PHE A 148 36.73 11.88 -0.25
C PHE A 148 38.16 11.52 0.19
N THR A 149 38.46 11.47 1.49
CA THR A 149 39.78 11.06 1.98
C THR A 149 39.74 9.71 2.69
N LYS A 150 38.97 9.60 3.77
CA LYS A 150 38.94 8.41 4.64
C LYS A 150 37.94 7.37 4.17
N TYR A 151 36.77 7.81 3.69
CA TYR A 151 35.65 6.93 3.34
C TYR A 151 35.44 6.78 1.83
N VAL A 152 36.47 7.05 1.01
CA VAL A 152 36.36 6.99 -0.46
C VAL A 152 35.88 5.62 -0.92
N PHE A 153 36.38 4.54 -0.30
CA PHE A 153 35.97 3.19 -0.64
C PHE A 153 34.50 2.90 -0.29
N ALA A 154 34.01 3.40 0.85
CA ALA A 154 32.61 3.25 1.23
C ALA A 154 31.70 4.08 0.29
N PHE A 155 32.16 5.25 -0.14
CA PHE A 155 31.47 6.07 -1.13
C PHE A 155 31.36 5.36 -2.48
N GLU A 156 32.46 4.82 -3.01
CA GLU A 156 32.47 4.08 -4.29
C GLU A 156 31.58 2.84 -4.25
N ILE A 157 31.62 2.05 -3.17
CA ILE A 157 30.73 0.89 -3.01
C ILE A 157 29.26 1.33 -2.96
N THR A 158 28.96 2.44 -2.28
CA THR A 158 27.59 2.98 -2.23
C THR A 158 27.15 3.43 -3.62
N GLY A 159 28.03 4.06 -4.40
CA GLY A 159 27.77 4.42 -5.80
C GLY A 159 27.47 3.18 -6.67
N ALA A 160 28.29 2.13 -6.56
CA ALA A 160 28.05 0.86 -7.24
C ALA A 160 26.71 0.25 -6.83
N LEU A 161 26.38 0.26 -5.53
CA LEU A 161 25.09 -0.22 -5.02
C LEU A 161 23.91 0.54 -5.63
N LEU A 162 24.00 1.87 -5.77
CA LEU A 162 22.93 2.67 -6.38
C LEU A 162 22.75 2.36 -7.87
N ILE A 163 23.85 2.17 -8.62
CA ILE A 163 23.80 1.76 -10.02
C ILE A 163 23.14 0.38 -10.15
N THR A 164 23.59 -0.59 -9.34
CA THR A 164 23.02 -1.94 -9.33
C THR A 164 21.55 -1.93 -8.94
N ALA A 165 21.15 -1.12 -7.95
CA ALA A 165 19.74 -0.98 -7.57
C ALA A 165 18.88 -0.40 -8.69
N ALA A 166 19.38 0.63 -9.40
CA ALA A 166 18.68 1.22 -10.54
C ALA A 166 18.51 0.24 -11.70
N VAL A 167 19.58 -0.48 -12.07
CA VAL A 167 19.53 -1.54 -13.08
C VAL A 167 18.60 -2.68 -12.64
N GLY A 168 18.69 -3.11 -11.39
CA GLY A 168 17.83 -4.15 -10.83
C GLY A 168 16.36 -3.77 -10.87
N ALA A 169 16.02 -2.53 -10.48
CA ALA A 169 14.65 -2.02 -10.57
C ALA A 169 14.15 -1.94 -12.02
N MET A 170 15.00 -1.50 -12.96
CA MET A 170 14.66 -1.47 -14.38
C MET A 170 14.36 -2.87 -14.90
N VAL A 171 15.26 -3.84 -14.68
CA VAL A 171 15.08 -5.22 -15.15
C VAL A 171 13.84 -5.87 -14.54
N LEU A 172 13.56 -5.61 -13.25
CA LEU A 172 12.40 -6.20 -12.57
C LEU A 172 11.06 -5.60 -13.01
N THR A 173 11.06 -4.35 -13.47
CA THR A 173 9.84 -3.64 -13.92
C THR A 173 9.65 -3.67 -15.43
N HIS A 174 10.71 -3.95 -16.19
CA HIS A 174 10.65 -4.01 -17.64
C HIS A 174 9.91 -5.27 -18.10
N ARG A 175 8.64 -5.09 -18.48
CA ARG A 175 7.85 -6.16 -19.09
C ARG A 175 8.11 -6.20 -20.59
N GLU A 176 9.05 -7.03 -21.01
CA GLU A 176 9.19 -7.37 -22.42
C GLU A 176 7.96 -8.19 -22.86
N ARG A 177 7.31 -7.75 -23.94
CA ARG A 177 6.36 -8.61 -24.65
C ARG A 177 7.19 -9.62 -25.44
N THR A 178 7.39 -10.80 -24.85
CA THR A 178 8.08 -11.93 -25.50
C THR A 178 7.34 -12.44 -26.73
N GLU A 179 6.04 -12.12 -26.84
CA GLU A 179 5.21 -12.46 -27.99
C GLU A 179 4.78 -11.20 -28.75
N ARG A 180 4.80 -11.30 -30.09
CA ARG A 180 4.17 -10.29 -30.95
C ARG A 180 2.69 -10.19 -30.59
N ALA A 181 2.17 -8.96 -30.48
CA ALA A 181 0.73 -8.79 -30.38
C ALA A 181 0.04 -9.47 -31.59
N LYS A 182 -0.86 -10.41 -31.30
CA LYS A 182 -1.65 -11.10 -32.33
C LYS A 182 -2.47 -10.06 -33.09
N THR A 183 -2.48 -10.20 -34.41
CA THR A 183 -3.33 -9.38 -35.28
C THR A 183 -4.80 -9.79 -35.14
N GLN A 184 -5.73 -8.92 -35.55
CA GLN A 184 -7.16 -9.26 -35.53
C GLN A 184 -7.47 -10.54 -36.34
N ARG A 185 -6.74 -10.76 -37.45
CA ARG A 185 -6.87 -11.96 -38.27
C ARG A 185 -6.45 -13.22 -37.51
N GLU A 186 -5.28 -13.21 -36.87
CA GLU A 186 -4.79 -14.36 -36.09
C GLU A 186 -5.73 -14.69 -34.92
N MET A 187 -6.24 -13.67 -34.21
CA MET A 187 -7.25 -13.90 -33.16
C MET A 187 -8.58 -14.43 -33.72
N SER A 188 -8.94 -14.08 -34.96
CA SER A 188 -10.11 -14.64 -35.62
C SER A 188 -9.89 -16.12 -35.98
N GLU A 189 -8.77 -16.46 -36.60
CA GLU A 189 -8.41 -17.84 -36.98
C GLU A 189 -8.35 -18.77 -35.77
N GLU A 190 -7.73 -18.31 -34.67
CA GLU A 190 -7.67 -19.05 -33.41
C GLU A 190 -9.06 -19.30 -32.81
N ARG A 191 -9.94 -18.29 -32.80
CA ARG A 191 -11.34 -18.45 -32.35
C ARG A 191 -12.11 -19.49 -33.16
N VAL A 192 -11.93 -19.50 -34.49
CA VAL A 192 -12.58 -20.49 -35.37
C VAL A 192 -12.00 -21.88 -35.11
N ARG A 193 -10.68 -22.01 -35.00
CA ARG A 193 -9.99 -23.28 -34.79
C ARG A 193 -10.29 -23.92 -33.44
N GLU A 194 -10.40 -23.11 -32.38
CA GLU A 194 -10.76 -23.61 -31.04
C GLU A 194 -12.23 -24.02 -30.92
N GLY A 195 -13.09 -23.60 -31.85
CA GLY A 195 -14.51 -23.96 -31.89
C GLY A 195 -15.34 -23.44 -30.70
N LYS A 196 -14.75 -22.67 -29.78
CA LYS A 196 -15.42 -22.20 -28.56
C LYS A 196 -16.43 -21.09 -28.80
N HIS A 197 -16.08 -20.09 -29.62
CA HIS A 197 -16.90 -18.91 -29.94
C HIS A 197 -16.48 -18.31 -31.29
N VAL A 198 -17.10 -18.82 -32.35
CA VAL A 198 -16.89 -18.36 -33.74
C VAL A 198 -17.39 -16.92 -33.97
N PRO A 199 -18.56 -16.48 -33.47
CA PRO A 199 -18.98 -15.09 -33.62
C PRO A 199 -18.26 -14.16 -32.63
N PRO A 200 -18.14 -12.85 -32.94
CA PRO A 200 -17.67 -11.87 -31.97
C PRO A 200 -18.56 -11.87 -30.73
N LEU A 201 -17.97 -11.60 -29.57
CA LEU A 201 -18.73 -11.49 -28.32
C LEU A 201 -19.77 -10.35 -28.47
N PRO A 202 -20.99 -10.55 -27.97
CA PRO A 202 -21.99 -9.50 -27.95
C PRO A 202 -21.49 -8.32 -27.09
N ALA A 203 -21.95 -7.12 -27.41
CA ALA A 203 -21.71 -5.98 -26.54
C ALA A 203 -22.31 -6.26 -25.13
N PRO A 204 -21.73 -5.67 -24.06
CA PRO A 204 -22.32 -5.77 -22.73
C PRO A 204 -23.79 -5.33 -22.76
N GLY A 205 -24.67 -6.09 -22.12
CA GLY A 205 -26.11 -5.78 -22.05
C GLY A 205 -26.99 -6.33 -23.18
N VAL A 206 -26.45 -6.94 -24.25
CA VAL A 206 -27.27 -7.44 -25.40
C VAL A 206 -28.27 -8.55 -25.03
N TYR A 207 -28.05 -9.26 -23.93
CA TYR A 207 -29.00 -10.26 -23.39
C TYR A 207 -29.51 -9.89 -21.98
N ALA A 208 -29.30 -8.65 -21.55
CA ALA A 208 -29.73 -8.21 -20.24
C ALA A 208 -31.22 -7.80 -20.28
N ARG A 209 -31.98 -8.22 -19.27
CA ARG A 209 -33.35 -7.72 -19.05
C ARG A 209 -33.37 -6.28 -18.52
N HIS A 210 -32.21 -5.73 -18.21
CA HIS A 210 -32.00 -4.40 -17.63
C HIS A 210 -30.87 -3.71 -18.36
N ASN A 211 -30.96 -2.38 -18.52
CA ASN A 211 -29.91 -1.56 -19.14
C ASN A 211 -28.70 -1.30 -18.22
N ALA A 212 -28.62 -1.97 -17.08
CA ALA A 212 -27.53 -1.81 -16.12
C ALA A 212 -26.33 -2.67 -16.52
N VAL A 213 -25.14 -2.07 -16.52
CA VAL A 213 -23.89 -2.72 -16.95
C VAL A 213 -23.33 -3.73 -15.94
N ASP A 214 -23.84 -3.71 -14.71
CA ASP A 214 -23.48 -4.56 -13.58
C ASP A 214 -24.49 -5.70 -13.33
N ILE A 215 -25.51 -5.83 -14.18
CA ILE A 215 -26.51 -6.90 -14.13
C ILE A 215 -26.24 -7.90 -15.25
N ALA A 216 -26.04 -9.17 -14.87
CA ALA A 216 -25.94 -10.25 -15.85
C ALA A 216 -27.30 -10.52 -16.50
N GLY A 217 -27.31 -10.67 -17.82
CA GLY A 217 -28.44 -11.28 -18.53
C GLY A 217 -28.64 -12.72 -18.10
N LEU A 218 -29.86 -13.23 -18.18
CA LEU A 218 -30.18 -14.60 -17.77
C LEU A 218 -30.23 -15.53 -18.99
N LEU A 219 -29.72 -16.74 -18.81
CA LEU A 219 -29.89 -17.85 -19.76
C LEU A 219 -31.34 -18.37 -19.70
N PRO A 220 -31.76 -19.20 -20.68
CA PRO A 220 -33.12 -19.76 -20.72
C PRO A 220 -33.50 -20.59 -19.47
N ASP A 221 -32.50 -21.09 -18.75
CA ASP A 221 -32.66 -21.81 -17.48
C ASP A 221 -32.73 -20.88 -16.24
N GLY A 222 -32.67 -19.57 -16.44
CA GLY A 222 -32.67 -18.57 -15.38
C GLY A 222 -31.32 -18.30 -14.72
N THR A 223 -30.23 -18.96 -15.16
CA THR A 223 -28.89 -18.74 -14.61
C THR A 223 -28.22 -17.49 -15.21
N PRO A 224 -27.36 -16.76 -14.46
CA PRO A 224 -26.70 -15.56 -14.97
C PRO A 224 -25.64 -15.90 -16.03
N SER A 225 -25.74 -15.24 -17.19
CA SER A 225 -24.80 -15.36 -18.29
C SER A 225 -23.56 -14.50 -18.07
N GLU A 226 -22.42 -15.17 -17.91
CA GLU A 226 -21.12 -14.52 -17.73
C GLU A 226 -20.65 -13.65 -18.91
N LEU A 227 -21.22 -13.88 -20.11
CA LEU A 227 -20.83 -13.17 -21.34
C LEU A 227 -21.43 -11.76 -21.42
N THR A 228 -22.45 -11.47 -20.60
CA THR A 228 -23.23 -10.23 -20.67
C THR A 228 -22.65 -9.10 -19.83
N VAL A 229 -21.74 -9.42 -18.91
CA VAL A 229 -21.13 -8.51 -17.94
C VAL A 229 -19.62 -8.46 -18.12
N SER A 230 -19.06 -7.25 -18.03
CA SER A 230 -17.61 -7.02 -18.16
C SER A 230 -16.82 -7.83 -17.12
N LYS A 231 -15.81 -8.57 -17.56
CA LYS A 231 -14.93 -9.36 -16.69
C LYS A 231 -14.38 -8.53 -15.52
N THR A 232 -14.03 -7.26 -15.75
CA THR A 232 -13.51 -6.37 -14.71
C THR A 232 -14.49 -6.15 -13.55
N LEU A 233 -15.79 -6.05 -13.83
CA LEU A 233 -16.82 -5.91 -12.79
C LEU A 233 -17.00 -7.21 -12.01
N ARG A 234 -16.86 -8.36 -12.69
CA ARG A 234 -16.93 -9.69 -12.09
C ARG A 234 -15.78 -9.94 -11.14
N ASP A 235 -14.57 -9.69 -11.59
CA ASP A 235 -13.35 -9.90 -10.82
C ASP A 235 -13.30 -8.99 -9.56
N ARG A 236 -14.01 -7.85 -9.60
CA ARG A 236 -14.15 -6.93 -8.46
C ARG A 236 -15.32 -7.25 -7.53
N GLY A 237 -16.14 -8.26 -7.84
CA GLY A 237 -17.35 -8.58 -7.08
C GLY A 237 -18.41 -7.46 -7.12
N GLN A 238 -18.41 -6.64 -8.18
CA GLN A 238 -19.33 -5.51 -8.36
C GLN A 238 -20.54 -5.88 -9.23
N ILE A 239 -20.82 -7.18 -9.40
CA ILE A 239 -22.03 -7.65 -10.08
C ILE A 239 -23.17 -7.66 -9.08
N ARG A 240 -24.32 -7.14 -9.47
CA ARG A 240 -25.53 -7.23 -8.66
C ARG A 240 -26.28 -8.50 -9.02
N ASP A 241 -26.51 -9.35 -8.03
CA ASP A 241 -27.34 -10.55 -8.20
C ASP A 241 -28.81 -10.15 -8.08
N VAL A 242 -29.52 -10.22 -9.20
CA VAL A 242 -30.98 -10.00 -9.30
C VAL A 242 -31.69 -11.28 -9.69
N SER A 243 -31.02 -12.45 -9.65
CA SER A 243 -31.62 -13.73 -10.03
C SER A 243 -32.90 -14.02 -9.25
N ALA A 244 -32.93 -13.76 -7.94
CA ALA A 244 -34.09 -14.00 -7.09
C ALA A 244 -35.29 -13.10 -7.43
N ASP A 245 -35.07 -11.79 -7.54
CA ASP A 245 -36.12 -10.83 -7.88
C ASP A 245 -36.67 -11.12 -9.28
N ALA A 246 -35.78 -11.38 -10.23
CA ALA A 246 -36.12 -11.60 -11.61
C ALA A 246 -36.78 -12.99 -11.86
N LEU A 247 -36.54 -13.98 -10.99
CA LEU A 247 -37.29 -15.25 -10.93
C LEU A 247 -38.70 -15.04 -10.35
N SER A 248 -38.84 -14.17 -9.35
CA SER A 248 -40.16 -13.87 -8.77
C SER A 248 -41.07 -13.14 -9.77
N ASP A 249 -40.51 -12.22 -10.55
CA ASP A 249 -41.20 -11.55 -11.67
C ASP A 249 -41.66 -12.54 -12.75
N LEU A 250 -40.82 -13.53 -13.08
CA LEU A 250 -41.15 -14.56 -14.07
C LEU A 250 -42.35 -15.40 -13.60
N LYS A 251 -42.32 -15.83 -12.34
CA LYS A 251 -43.40 -16.62 -11.72
C LYS A 251 -44.71 -15.82 -11.65
N ALA A 252 -44.63 -14.53 -11.38
CA ALA A 252 -45.80 -13.65 -11.39
C ALA A 252 -46.39 -13.49 -12.81
N LEU A 253 -45.56 -13.48 -13.85
CA LEU A 253 -46.03 -13.46 -15.24
C LEU A 253 -46.69 -14.78 -15.66
N GLU A 254 -46.13 -15.92 -15.26
CA GLU A 254 -46.72 -17.24 -15.50
C GLU A 254 -48.11 -17.36 -14.85
N GLN A 255 -48.24 -16.97 -13.57
CA GLN A 255 -49.53 -16.96 -12.87
C GLN A 255 -50.57 -16.09 -13.58
N ARG A 256 -50.19 -14.88 -14.02
CA ARG A 256 -51.11 -14.01 -14.77
C ARG A 256 -51.50 -14.60 -16.12
N ALA A 257 -50.61 -15.34 -16.77
CA ALA A 257 -50.90 -16.01 -18.03
C ALA A 257 -51.87 -17.18 -17.83
N GLU A 258 -51.68 -17.99 -16.78
CA GLU A 258 -52.58 -19.07 -16.38
C GLU A 258 -53.98 -18.54 -16.02
N GLU A 259 -54.07 -17.53 -15.15
CA GLU A 259 -55.35 -16.89 -14.79
C GLU A 259 -56.10 -16.35 -16.03
N ARG A 260 -55.34 -15.80 -16.99
CA ARG A 260 -55.91 -15.28 -18.23
C ARG A 260 -56.43 -16.40 -19.12
N LEU A 261 -55.72 -17.53 -19.21
CA LEU A 261 -56.15 -18.72 -19.95
C LEU A 261 -57.39 -19.38 -19.32
N GLU A 262 -57.45 -19.46 -17.99
CA GLU A 262 -58.60 -20.00 -17.26
C GLU A 262 -59.85 -19.16 -17.45
N ARG A 263 -59.72 -17.82 -17.41
CA ARG A 263 -60.84 -16.91 -17.69
C ARG A 263 -61.39 -17.11 -19.11
N THR A 264 -60.52 -17.25 -20.11
CA THR A 264 -60.95 -17.48 -21.49
C THR A 264 -61.70 -18.81 -21.65
N LYS A 265 -61.22 -19.89 -21.00
CA LYS A 265 -61.94 -21.18 -20.99
C LYS A 265 -63.30 -21.11 -20.32
N THR A 266 -63.42 -20.30 -19.26
CA THR A 266 -64.68 -20.13 -18.53
C THR A 266 -65.70 -19.32 -19.35
N GLU A 267 -65.24 -18.31 -20.10
CA GLU A 267 -66.08 -17.54 -21.04
C GLU A 267 -66.53 -18.38 -22.25
N GLU A 268 -65.71 -19.32 -22.73
CA GLU A 268 -66.08 -20.25 -23.80
C GLU A 268 -67.05 -21.35 -23.35
N ALA A 269 -66.96 -21.81 -22.10
CA ALA A 269 -67.88 -22.81 -21.53
C ALA A 269 -69.27 -22.25 -21.17
N SER A 270 -69.41 -20.92 -21.12
CA SER A 270 -70.67 -20.22 -20.81
C SER A 270 -71.47 -19.81 -22.06
N LYS A 271 -70.99 -20.14 -23.26
CA LYS A 271 -71.70 -19.98 -24.54
C LYS A 271 -72.20 -21.31 -25.06
#